data_AF-A0A2M7P6I1-F1
#
_entry.id   AF-A0A2M7P6I1-F1
#
_cell.length_a   1.000
_cell.length_b   1.000
_cell.length_c   1.000
_cell.angle_alpha   90.00
_cell.angle_beta   90.00
_cell.angle_gamma   90.00
#
_symmetry.space_group_name_H-M   'P 1'
#
loop_
_entity.id
_entity.type
_entity.pdbx_description
1 polymer ?
#
loop_
_entity_poly.entity_id
_entity_poly.type
_entity_poly.pdbx_seq_one_letter_code
_entity_poly.pdbx_strand_id
1 'polypeptide(L)'
;MMTSGQLAGILHVISQVTPSPGWRVEARGADGSVRRFFRLHPERELAMGLGLAGASCIAILPAVDGARELAEARACFLIGSHLHARHVQVPAPLGYDPGSGLVVFADLGDTLLHGMVREQGTAGAMGWYREAVQLLARFQVQGRAGFEVGWCCDTQHYDRSLMLERESGYFLERFWQGYLGMNLPASGLRTEFEVLADRVAEEPSDYLLHRDFQSRNLMVHQGRLWVIDFQGARLGPLAYDLAALLLDPYVSLTSDQQGELMDGYLDEIGRYISLDRARFVAGYYYMALQRNLQILGAFGYLTTVRNKPFFRDYIPPALHTLHDLLSQPDGRRFP
;
A
#
# COMPACT_ATOMS: atom_id res chain seq x y z
N MET A 1 2.84 -5.92 24.58
CA MET A 1 3.71 -4.77 24.26
C MET A 1 5.03 -4.93 24.97
N MET A 2 6.13 -4.73 24.24
CA MET A 2 7.50 -4.77 24.75
C MET A 2 7.81 -3.54 25.61
N THR A 3 8.66 -3.72 26.62
CA THR A 3 9.11 -2.64 27.51
C THR A 3 10.23 -1.82 26.86
N SER A 4 10.49 -0.62 27.37
CA SER A 4 11.61 0.21 26.92
C SER A 4 12.96 -0.50 27.04
N GLY A 5 13.16 -1.31 28.09
CA GLY A 5 14.38 -2.12 28.25
C GLY A 5 14.52 -3.21 27.18
N GLN A 6 13.41 -3.85 26.79
CA GLN A 6 13.41 -4.84 25.72
C GLN A 6 13.70 -4.20 24.35
N LEU A 7 13.14 -3.02 24.08
CA LEU A 7 13.41 -2.26 22.85
C LEU A 7 14.85 -1.76 22.78
N ALA A 8 15.40 -1.27 23.89
CA ALA A 8 16.82 -0.92 23.99
C ALA A 8 17.72 -2.14 23.72
N GLY A 9 17.33 -3.32 24.22
CA GLY A 9 18.01 -4.58 23.91
C GLY A 9 17.99 -4.91 22.41
N ILE A 10 16.84 -4.77 21.75
CA ILE A 10 16.72 -4.98 20.30
C ILE A 10 17.60 -3.99 19.52
N LEU A 11 17.58 -2.71 19.87
CA LEU A 11 18.45 -1.70 19.26
C LEU A 11 19.92 -2.05 19.42
N HIS A 12 20.33 -2.46 20.61
CA HIS A 12 21.68 -2.89 20.88
C HIS A 12 22.09 -4.07 19.99
N VAL A 13 21.23 -5.10 19.92
CA VAL A 13 21.44 -6.30 19.11
C VAL A 13 21.55 -5.97 17.62
N ILE A 14 20.69 -5.10 17.09
CA ILE A 14 20.74 -4.66 15.69
C ILE A 14 22.01 -3.83 15.39
N SER A 15 22.53 -3.08 16.37
CA SER A 15 23.72 -2.25 16.20
C SER A 15 25.04 -3.02 16.19
N GLN A 16 25.03 -4.27 16.68
CA GLN A 16 26.24 -5.09 16.74
C GLN A 16 26.56 -5.75 15.40
N VAL A 17 27.85 -5.79 15.05
CA VAL A 17 28.37 -6.50 13.87
C VAL A 17 28.47 -8.01 14.11
N THR A 18 28.46 -8.45 15.38
CA THR A 18 28.59 -9.84 15.82
C THR A 18 27.29 -10.39 16.42
N PRO A 19 27.06 -11.71 16.38
CA PRO A 19 25.90 -12.32 17.02
C PRO A 19 25.83 -11.96 18.50
N SER A 20 24.73 -11.34 18.92
CA SER A 20 24.47 -11.09 20.35
C SER A 20 23.91 -12.37 21.00
N PRO A 21 24.33 -12.71 22.23
CA PRO A 21 23.77 -13.87 22.95
C PRO A 21 22.24 -13.75 23.04
N GLY A 22 21.50 -14.82 22.72
CA GLY A 22 20.04 -14.83 22.81
C GLY A 22 19.29 -14.37 21.55
N TRP A 23 19.97 -13.86 20.52
CA TRP A 23 19.33 -13.42 19.27
C TRP A 23 20.10 -13.87 18.02
N ARG A 24 19.37 -14.39 17.03
CA ARG A 24 19.84 -14.42 15.63
C ARG A 24 19.17 -13.29 14.85
N VAL A 25 19.96 -12.44 14.21
CA VAL A 25 19.51 -11.28 13.43
C VAL A 25 19.77 -11.54 11.95
N GLU A 26 18.74 -11.36 11.14
CA GLU A 26 18.83 -11.46 9.69
C GLU A 26 18.45 -10.09 9.09
N ALA A 27 19.41 -9.41 8.48
CA ALA A 27 19.15 -8.17 7.75
C ALA A 27 18.37 -8.47 6.46
N ARG A 28 17.40 -7.62 6.14
CA ARG A 28 16.47 -7.82 5.04
C ARG A 28 16.55 -6.63 4.09
N GLY A 29 16.72 -6.93 2.79
CA GLY A 29 16.64 -5.93 1.75
C GLY A 29 15.22 -5.36 1.65
N ALA A 30 15.11 -4.07 1.34
CA ALA A 30 13.83 -3.44 1.09
C ALA A 30 13.75 -2.98 -0.37
N ASP A 31 12.91 -3.66 -1.16
CA ASP A 31 12.68 -3.32 -2.56
C ASP A 31 11.90 -2.01 -2.70
N GLY A 32 12.57 -0.86 -2.59
CA GLY A 32 11.86 0.42 -2.69
C GLY A 32 12.22 1.37 -1.57
N SER A 33 12.16 0.86 -0.34
CA SER A 33 12.25 1.62 0.90
C SER A 33 13.66 2.09 1.23
N VAL A 34 13.74 3.19 1.95
CA VAL A 34 14.97 3.63 2.63
C VAL A 34 15.11 2.97 4.02
N ARG A 35 14.00 2.49 4.60
CA ARG A 35 13.97 1.83 5.92
C ARG A 35 14.81 0.55 5.92
N ARG A 36 15.38 0.23 7.08
CA ARG A 36 16.12 -1.01 7.33
C ARG A 36 15.22 -2.01 8.04
N PHE A 37 15.21 -3.25 7.56
CA PHE A 37 14.37 -4.31 8.08
C PHE A 37 15.25 -5.43 8.65
N PHE A 38 14.88 -5.93 9.82
CA PHE A 38 15.59 -7.01 10.51
C PHE A 38 14.59 -8.05 10.95
N ARG A 39 14.80 -9.30 10.57
CA ARG A 39 14.11 -10.45 11.16
C ARG A 39 14.92 -10.89 12.38
N LEU A 40 14.28 -10.91 13.53
CA LEU A 40 14.90 -11.25 14.81
C LEU A 40 14.34 -12.60 15.27
N HIS A 41 15.24 -13.52 15.59
CA HIS A 41 14.93 -14.82 16.17
C HIS A 41 15.43 -14.85 17.62
N PRO A 42 14.56 -14.58 18.60
CA PRO A 42 14.93 -14.73 20.00
C PRO A 42 15.08 -16.22 20.36
N GLU A 43 16.05 -16.54 21.21
CA GLU A 43 16.11 -17.85 21.86
C GLU A 43 14.85 -18.11 22.70
N ARG A 44 14.51 -19.38 22.93
CA ARG A 44 13.21 -19.80 23.48
C ARG A 44 12.85 -19.12 24.81
N GLU A 45 13.80 -18.98 25.73
CA GLU A 45 13.59 -18.33 27.03
C GLU A 45 13.29 -16.83 26.86
N LEU A 46 14.03 -16.16 25.99
CA LEU A 46 13.82 -14.76 25.67
C LEU A 46 12.50 -14.53 24.94
N ALA A 47 12.14 -15.43 24.03
CA ALA A 47 10.89 -15.39 23.29
C ALA A 47 9.69 -15.42 24.25
N MET A 48 9.70 -16.33 25.24
CA MET A 48 8.66 -16.39 26.28
C MET A 48 8.57 -15.08 27.08
N GLY A 49 9.70 -14.48 27.45
CA GLY A 49 9.75 -13.18 28.13
C GLY A 49 9.24 -12.00 27.29
N LEU A 50 9.24 -12.14 25.96
CA LEU A 50 8.72 -11.14 25.01
C LEU A 50 7.26 -11.41 24.60
N GLY A 51 6.65 -12.49 25.09
CA GLY A 51 5.32 -12.94 24.61
C GLY A 51 5.33 -13.45 23.16
N LEU A 52 6.51 -13.73 22.61
CA LEU A 52 6.71 -14.38 21.33
C LEU A 52 6.75 -15.88 21.61
N ALA A 53 5.74 -16.64 21.18
CA ALA A 53 5.65 -18.09 21.44
C ALA A 53 6.69 -18.91 20.62
N GLY A 54 7.98 -18.54 20.69
CA GLY A 54 9.06 -19.08 19.86
C GLY A 54 9.09 -18.53 18.43
N ALA A 55 8.26 -17.53 18.11
CA ALA A 55 8.21 -16.92 16.79
C ALA A 55 9.26 -15.81 16.62
N SER A 56 9.70 -15.59 15.37
CA SER A 56 10.47 -14.41 14.99
C SER A 56 9.61 -13.14 15.03
N CYS A 57 10.27 -11.99 15.06
CA CYS A 57 9.62 -10.69 14.87
C CYS A 57 10.37 -9.86 13.81
N ILE A 58 9.69 -8.87 13.25
CA ILE A 58 10.25 -7.92 12.30
C ILE A 58 10.48 -6.59 13.02
N ALA A 59 11.73 -6.16 13.06
CA ALA A 59 12.13 -4.83 13.49
C ALA A 59 12.37 -3.93 12.26
N ILE A 60 11.78 -2.74 12.30
CA ILE A 60 11.84 -1.73 11.25
C ILE A 60 12.49 -0.49 11.84
N LEU A 61 13.55 0.00 11.20
CA LEU A 61 14.26 1.21 11.59
C LEU A 61 14.28 2.24 10.45
N PRO A 62 14.21 3.53 10.79
CA PRO A 62 14.61 4.60 9.90
C PRO A 62 16.00 4.38 9.28
N ALA A 63 16.16 4.87 8.06
CA ALA A 63 17.45 4.90 7.35
C ALA A 63 18.40 5.94 7.96
N VAL A 64 17.80 7.07 8.34
CA VAL A 64 18.45 8.27 8.85
C VAL A 64 17.58 8.83 9.96
N ASP A 65 18.22 9.53 10.89
CA ASP A 65 17.55 10.18 11.99
C ASP A 65 17.00 11.53 11.51
N GLY A 66 15.78 11.51 10.97
CA GLY A 66 15.09 12.67 10.44
C GLY A 66 13.66 12.78 10.96
N ALA A 67 13.17 14.02 11.09
CA ALA A 67 11.82 14.28 11.62
C ALA A 67 10.73 13.59 10.79
N ARG A 68 10.92 13.49 9.47
CA ARG A 68 9.99 12.81 8.56
C ARG A 68 9.98 11.30 8.80
N GLU A 69 11.15 10.69 8.92
CA GLU A 69 11.30 9.26 9.13
C GLU A 69 10.77 8.83 10.50
N LEU A 70 10.97 9.66 11.53
CA LEU A 70 10.38 9.45 12.86
C LEU A 70 8.85 9.60 12.83
N ALA A 71 8.32 10.57 12.07
CA ALA A 71 6.88 10.70 11.87
C ALA A 71 6.28 9.49 11.13
N GLU A 72 6.97 8.96 10.12
CA GLU A 72 6.55 7.74 9.41
C GLU A 72 6.58 6.51 10.34
N ALA A 73 7.63 6.35 11.16
CA ALA A 73 7.69 5.29 12.17
C ALA A 73 6.55 5.38 13.19
N ARG A 74 6.26 6.60 13.67
CA ARG A 74 5.12 6.86 14.56
C ARG A 74 3.80 6.48 13.89
N ALA A 75 3.59 6.89 12.65
CA ALA A 75 2.39 6.53 11.88
C ALA A 75 2.26 5.02 11.72
N CYS A 76 3.35 4.34 11.36
CA CYS A 76 3.40 2.89 11.24
C CYS A 76 2.94 2.20 12.53
N PHE A 77 3.47 2.61 13.69
CA PHE A 77 3.05 2.01 14.96
C PHE A 77 1.60 2.34 15.35
N LEU A 78 1.19 3.61 15.26
CA LEU A 78 -0.15 4.04 15.69
C LEU A 78 -1.26 3.45 14.80
N ILE A 79 -1.08 3.53 13.48
CA ILE A 79 -2.02 2.99 12.50
C ILE A 79 -2.08 1.47 12.63
N GLY A 80 -0.93 0.80 12.75
CA GLY A 80 -0.88 -0.66 12.93
C GLY A 80 -1.56 -1.11 14.22
N SER A 81 -1.36 -0.37 15.31
CA SER A 81 -2.01 -0.65 16.58
C SER A 81 -3.51 -0.47 16.55
N HIS A 82 -3.98 0.60 15.90
CA HIS A 82 -5.40 0.84 15.68
C HIS A 82 -6.03 -0.27 14.83
N LEU A 83 -5.47 -0.56 13.66
CA LEU A 83 -5.97 -1.59 12.76
C LEU A 83 -6.04 -2.96 13.43
N HIS A 84 -5.00 -3.33 14.19
CA HIS A 84 -4.98 -4.56 14.97
C HIS A 84 -6.09 -4.61 16.03
N ALA A 85 -6.30 -3.52 16.78
CA ALA A 85 -7.37 -3.41 17.77
C ALA A 85 -8.78 -3.46 17.12
N ARG A 86 -8.90 -3.07 15.86
CA ARG A 86 -10.12 -3.19 15.06
C ARG A 86 -10.28 -4.55 14.37
N HIS A 87 -9.41 -5.52 14.68
CA HIS A 87 -9.38 -6.86 14.10
C HIS A 87 -9.21 -6.88 12.57
N VAL A 88 -8.58 -5.84 12.01
CA VAL A 88 -8.08 -5.87 10.63
C VAL A 88 -6.82 -6.72 10.61
N GLN A 89 -6.66 -7.57 9.61
CA GLN A 89 -5.51 -8.47 9.47
C GLN A 89 -4.24 -7.69 9.11
N VAL A 90 -3.59 -7.11 10.13
CA VAL A 90 -2.26 -6.49 10.07
C VAL A 90 -1.32 -7.16 11.08
N PRO A 91 0.00 -7.18 10.84
CA PRO A 91 0.97 -7.70 11.82
C PRO A 91 0.71 -7.15 13.22
N ALA A 92 0.72 -8.03 14.23
CA ALA A 92 0.50 -7.59 15.61
C ALA A 92 1.62 -6.62 16.03
N PRO A 93 1.28 -5.42 16.54
CA PRO A 93 2.28 -4.49 17.04
C PRO A 93 2.88 -5.03 18.34
N LEU A 94 4.20 -5.12 18.38
CA LEU A 94 4.92 -5.63 19.55
C LEU A 94 5.60 -4.52 20.33
N GLY A 95 6.06 -3.46 19.67
CA GLY A 95 6.82 -2.40 20.32
C GLY A 95 7.09 -1.18 19.44
N TYR A 96 7.32 -0.04 20.06
CA TYR A 96 7.75 1.20 19.41
C TYR A 96 8.63 2.02 20.34
N ASP A 97 9.80 2.45 19.85
CA ASP A 97 10.68 3.38 20.52
C ASP A 97 10.67 4.74 19.80
N PRO A 98 10.12 5.81 20.43
CA PRO A 98 10.03 7.13 19.80
C PRO A 98 11.38 7.79 19.53
N GLY A 99 12.42 7.46 20.31
CA GLY A 99 13.74 8.10 20.18
C GLY A 99 14.49 7.68 18.93
N SER A 100 14.47 6.38 18.63
CA SER A 100 15.11 5.78 17.45
C SER A 100 14.16 5.59 16.25
N GLY A 101 12.85 5.64 16.48
CA GLY A 101 11.85 5.25 15.48
C GLY A 101 11.77 3.74 15.26
N LEU A 102 12.34 2.90 16.13
CA LEU A 102 12.20 1.45 16.04
C LEU A 102 10.73 1.05 16.17
N VAL A 103 10.21 0.31 15.20
CA VAL A 103 8.91 -0.36 15.29
C VAL A 103 9.13 -1.86 15.20
N VAL A 104 8.44 -2.63 16.06
CA VAL A 104 8.53 -4.09 16.08
C VAL A 104 7.14 -4.68 15.86
N PHE A 105 7.03 -5.60 14.91
CA PHE A 105 5.82 -6.34 14.57
C PHE A 105 6.02 -7.85 14.64
N ALA A 106 4.93 -8.60 14.80
CA ALA A 106 4.94 -10.05 14.59
C ALA A 106 5.38 -10.39 13.16
N ASP A 107 6.14 -11.48 13.01
CA ASP A 107 6.62 -11.94 11.71
C ASP A 107 5.55 -12.77 10.99
N LEU A 108 5.18 -12.33 9.78
CA LEU A 108 4.20 -13.00 8.92
C LEU A 108 4.85 -14.00 7.94
N GLY A 109 6.19 -14.15 7.95
CA GLY A 109 6.92 -14.99 7.01
C GLY A 109 7.35 -14.22 5.76
N ASP A 110 7.39 -14.90 4.61
CA ASP A 110 7.99 -14.37 3.37
C ASP A 110 7.04 -14.40 2.16
N THR A 111 5.86 -15.01 2.31
CA THR A 111 4.95 -15.29 1.21
C THR A 111 4.10 -14.07 0.89
N LEU A 112 4.44 -13.35 -0.18
CA LEU A 112 3.61 -12.30 -0.76
C LEU A 112 2.54 -12.88 -1.69
N LEU A 113 1.37 -12.24 -1.80
CA LEU A 113 0.37 -12.56 -2.82
C LEU A 113 0.96 -12.47 -4.23
N HIS A 114 1.83 -11.49 -4.48
CA HIS A 114 2.58 -11.40 -5.74
C HIS A 114 3.38 -12.68 -6.04
N GLY A 115 4.01 -13.28 -5.02
CA GLY A 115 4.72 -14.56 -5.17
C GLY A 115 3.77 -15.70 -5.54
N MET A 116 2.60 -15.76 -4.90
CA MET A 116 1.57 -16.77 -5.20
C MET A 116 1.09 -16.69 -6.65
N VAL A 117 0.92 -15.48 -7.19
CA VAL A 117 0.56 -15.30 -8.61
C VAL A 117 1.68 -15.79 -9.53
N ARG A 118 2.94 -15.52 -9.20
CA ARG A 118 4.08 -16.02 -9.99
C ARG A 118 4.15 -17.54 -10.02
N GLU A 119 3.77 -18.21 -8.94
CA GLU A 119 3.80 -19.67 -8.82
C GLU A 119 2.58 -20.34 -9.45
N GLN A 120 1.39 -19.76 -9.32
CA GLN A 120 0.11 -20.41 -9.65
C GLN A 120 -0.62 -19.79 -10.84
N GLY A 121 -0.11 -18.68 -11.38
CA GLY A 121 -0.82 -17.82 -12.32
C GLY A 121 -1.96 -17.04 -11.65
N THR A 122 -2.50 -16.05 -12.37
CA THR A 122 -3.63 -15.24 -11.86
C THR A 122 -4.86 -16.10 -11.58
N ALA A 123 -5.16 -17.08 -12.45
CA ALA A 123 -6.29 -17.99 -12.28
C ALA A 123 -6.19 -18.83 -10.98
N GLY A 124 -5.01 -19.37 -10.67
CA GLY A 124 -4.79 -20.14 -9.44
C GLY A 124 -4.86 -19.27 -8.17
N ALA A 125 -4.45 -18.00 -8.28
CA ALA A 125 -4.47 -17.06 -7.18
C ALA A 125 -5.82 -16.34 -6.94
N MET A 126 -6.85 -16.59 -7.75
CA MET A 126 -8.15 -15.90 -7.62
C MET A 126 -8.81 -16.10 -6.25
N GLY A 127 -8.59 -17.24 -5.60
CA GLY A 127 -9.06 -17.45 -4.22
C GLY A 127 -8.51 -16.41 -3.24
N TRP A 128 -7.23 -16.05 -3.38
CA TRP A 128 -6.62 -15.00 -2.58
C TRP A 128 -7.13 -13.61 -2.94
N TYR A 129 -7.36 -13.31 -4.22
CA TYR A 129 -7.92 -12.01 -4.61
C TYR A 129 -9.35 -11.81 -4.11
N ARG A 130 -10.17 -12.87 -4.05
CA ARG A 130 -11.48 -12.81 -3.39
C ARG A 130 -11.36 -12.49 -1.91
N GLU A 131 -10.38 -13.06 -1.21
CA GLU A 131 -10.08 -12.67 0.18
C GLU A 131 -9.56 -11.22 0.26
N ALA A 132 -8.77 -10.77 -0.73
CA ALA A 132 -8.19 -9.44 -0.74
C ALA A 132 -9.26 -8.34 -0.84
N VAL A 133 -10.28 -8.51 -1.69
CA VAL A 133 -11.40 -7.56 -1.76
C VAL A 133 -12.23 -7.55 -0.47
N GLN A 134 -12.36 -8.70 0.19
CA GLN A 134 -13.04 -8.77 1.50
C GLN A 134 -12.25 -8.05 2.60
N LEU A 135 -10.94 -8.29 2.63
CA LEU A 135 -10.01 -7.63 3.53
C LEU A 135 -9.98 -6.12 3.28
N LEU A 136 -10.04 -5.69 2.02
CA LEU A 136 -10.08 -4.29 1.64
C LEU A 136 -11.32 -3.57 2.19
N ALA A 137 -12.52 -4.13 1.97
CA ALA A 137 -13.76 -3.55 2.49
C ALA A 137 -13.72 -3.39 4.02
N ARG A 138 -13.19 -4.42 4.72
CA ARG A 138 -12.97 -4.36 6.17
C ARG A 138 -11.97 -3.29 6.57
N PHE A 139 -10.82 -3.22 5.90
CA PHE A 139 -9.78 -2.21 6.14
C PHE A 139 -10.37 -0.80 6.01
N GLN A 140 -11.14 -0.56 4.95
CA GLN A 140 -11.70 0.76 4.65
C GLN A 140 -12.76 1.22 5.63
N VAL A 141 -13.67 0.33 6.06
CA VAL A 141 -14.80 0.71 6.93
C VAL A 141 -14.49 0.49 8.41
N GLN A 142 -14.02 -0.71 8.76
CA GLN A 142 -13.70 -0.97 10.17
C GLN A 142 -12.43 -0.24 10.59
N GLY A 143 -11.40 -0.24 9.74
CA GLY A 143 -10.19 0.54 10.00
C GLY A 143 -10.46 2.04 10.13
N ARG A 144 -11.46 2.59 9.42
CA ARG A 144 -11.87 3.99 9.57
C ARG A 144 -12.44 4.33 10.94
N ALA A 145 -13.24 3.45 11.55
CA ALA A 145 -13.93 3.82 12.78
C ALA A 145 -12.94 3.97 13.94
N GLY A 146 -12.93 5.15 14.55
CA GLY A 146 -11.96 5.53 15.59
C GLY A 146 -10.58 5.93 15.06
N PHE A 147 -10.40 6.00 13.73
CA PHE A 147 -9.14 6.46 13.14
C PHE A 147 -8.97 7.96 13.34
N GLU A 148 -7.79 8.37 13.82
CA GLU A 148 -7.42 9.77 13.98
C GLU A 148 -6.50 10.22 12.84
N VAL A 149 -6.90 11.28 12.13
CA VAL A 149 -6.10 11.87 11.03
C VAL A 149 -4.74 12.42 11.50
N GLY A 150 -4.57 12.67 12.80
CA GLY A 150 -3.29 13.06 13.39
C GLY A 150 -2.23 11.94 13.42
N TRP A 151 -2.59 10.72 13.02
CA TRP A 151 -1.64 9.63 12.84
C TRP A 151 -0.99 9.61 11.45
N CYS A 152 -1.58 10.28 10.45
CA CYS A 152 -1.01 10.36 9.11
C CYS A 152 0.34 11.10 9.12
N CYS A 153 1.41 10.50 8.58
CA CYS A 153 2.74 11.11 8.51
C CYS A 153 2.95 12.05 7.31
N ASP A 154 1.99 12.11 6.41
CA ASP A 154 2.03 12.91 5.17
C ASP A 154 0.71 13.70 5.08
N THR A 155 -0.13 13.46 4.07
CA THR A 155 -1.41 14.15 3.93
C THR A 155 -2.55 13.34 4.57
N GLN A 156 -3.45 14.03 5.25
CA GLN A 156 -4.56 13.42 6.00
C GLN A 156 -5.71 12.94 5.13
N HIS A 157 -5.95 13.61 4.01
CA HIS A 157 -7.04 13.33 3.08
C HIS A 157 -6.51 13.20 1.66
N TYR A 158 -7.14 12.34 0.88
CA TYR A 158 -7.01 12.25 -0.57
C TYR A 158 -8.04 13.21 -1.19
N ASP A 159 -7.64 14.48 -1.31
CA ASP A 159 -8.48 15.55 -1.85
C ASP A 159 -8.13 15.89 -3.30
N ARG A 160 -8.93 16.78 -3.88
CA ARG A 160 -8.77 17.25 -5.26
C ARG A 160 -7.37 17.83 -5.54
N SER A 161 -6.80 18.57 -4.61
CA SER A 161 -5.47 19.17 -4.77
C SER A 161 -4.42 18.08 -4.87
N LEU A 162 -4.52 17.07 -4.00
CA LEU A 162 -3.63 15.91 -4.02
C LEU A 162 -3.76 15.11 -5.32
N MET A 163 -4.97 14.91 -5.82
CA MET A 163 -5.22 14.27 -7.11
C MET A 163 -4.45 14.98 -8.24
N LEU A 164 -4.57 16.30 -8.32
CA LEU A 164 -3.90 17.10 -9.35
C LEU A 164 -2.38 17.09 -9.22
N GLU A 165 -1.86 17.25 -8.01
CA GLU A 165 -0.41 17.34 -7.77
C GLU A 165 0.28 15.99 -7.87
N ARG A 166 -0.25 14.98 -7.16
CA ARG A 166 0.46 13.72 -6.88
C ARG A 166 0.04 12.55 -7.76
N GLU A 167 -0.98 12.72 -8.59
CA GLU A 167 -1.39 11.72 -9.56
C GLU A 167 -1.16 12.28 -10.99
N SER A 168 -2.02 13.18 -11.48
CA SER A 168 -1.93 13.67 -12.87
C SER A 168 -0.70 14.56 -13.12
N GLY A 169 -0.38 15.46 -12.20
CA GLY A 169 0.83 16.30 -12.27
C GLY A 169 2.10 15.45 -12.15
N TYR A 170 2.07 14.45 -11.26
CA TYR A 170 3.17 13.52 -11.09
C TYR A 170 3.41 12.63 -12.32
N PHE A 171 2.35 12.16 -12.97
CA PHE A 171 2.41 11.53 -14.29
C PHE A 171 3.12 12.43 -15.31
N LEU A 172 2.67 13.68 -15.40
CA LEU A 172 3.21 14.63 -16.37
C LEU A 172 4.70 14.91 -16.15
N GLU A 173 5.08 15.18 -14.91
CA GLU A 173 6.46 15.49 -14.54
C GLU A 173 7.37 14.26 -14.68
N ARG A 174 6.97 13.12 -14.09
CA ARG A 174 7.88 11.98 -13.89
C ARG A 174 7.84 10.95 -14.99
N PHE A 175 6.69 10.78 -15.63
CA PHE A 175 6.55 9.84 -16.73
C PHE A 175 6.66 10.54 -18.07
N TRP A 176 5.78 11.51 -18.37
CA TRP A 176 5.73 12.13 -19.69
C TRP A 176 7.00 12.94 -20.01
N GLN A 177 7.37 13.87 -19.13
CA GLN A 177 8.58 14.68 -19.30
C GLN A 177 9.83 13.92 -18.87
N GLY A 178 9.81 13.33 -17.67
CA GLY A 178 10.99 12.71 -17.07
C GLY A 178 11.42 11.38 -17.69
N TYR A 179 10.48 10.47 -18.00
CA TYR A 179 10.79 9.14 -18.53
C TYR A 179 10.75 9.09 -20.06
N LEU A 180 9.70 9.64 -20.69
CA LEU A 180 9.56 9.65 -22.15
C LEU A 180 10.34 10.79 -22.83
N GLY A 181 10.71 11.85 -22.10
CA GLY A 181 11.38 13.01 -22.69
C GLY A 181 10.48 13.84 -23.61
N MET A 182 9.16 13.75 -23.45
CA MET A 182 8.20 14.39 -24.33
C MET A 182 7.83 15.79 -23.84
N ASN A 183 7.69 16.72 -24.80
CA ASN A 183 7.12 18.03 -24.54
C ASN A 183 5.60 17.95 -24.37
N LEU A 184 5.02 18.92 -23.67
CA LEU A 184 3.57 19.02 -23.56
C LEU A 184 2.95 19.43 -24.91
N PRO A 185 1.77 18.90 -25.26
CA PRO A 185 1.00 19.43 -26.37
C PRO A 185 0.67 20.92 -26.10
N ALA A 186 0.55 21.72 -27.17
CA ALA A 186 0.33 23.16 -27.06
C ALA A 186 -0.98 23.52 -26.32
N SER A 187 -1.99 22.64 -26.37
CA SER A 187 -3.25 22.76 -25.62
C SER A 187 -3.11 22.43 -24.13
N GLY A 188 -2.06 21.70 -23.73
CA GLY A 188 -1.93 21.10 -22.41
C GLY A 188 -2.92 19.96 -22.15
N LEU A 189 -2.88 19.42 -20.92
CA LEU A 189 -3.80 18.38 -20.40
C LEU A 189 -4.50 18.82 -19.09
N ARG A 190 -4.42 20.11 -18.76
CA ARG A 190 -4.86 20.63 -17.46
C ARG A 190 -6.36 20.47 -17.27
N THR A 191 -7.15 20.82 -18.28
CA THR A 191 -8.62 20.74 -18.23
C THR A 191 -9.07 19.30 -18.01
N GLU A 192 -8.42 18.35 -18.69
CA GLU A 192 -8.70 16.93 -18.58
C GLU A 192 -8.39 16.41 -17.18
N PHE A 193 -7.26 16.82 -16.60
CA PHE A 193 -6.88 16.48 -15.23
C PHE A 193 -7.82 17.09 -14.19
N GLU A 194 -8.27 18.33 -14.41
CA GLU A 194 -9.29 18.98 -13.58
C GLU A 194 -10.61 18.20 -13.62
N VAL A 195 -11.07 17.78 -14.80
CA VAL A 195 -12.29 16.96 -14.95
C VAL A 195 -12.15 15.63 -14.22
N LEU A 196 -11.00 14.94 -14.31
CA LEU A 196 -10.76 13.70 -13.57
C LEU A 196 -10.83 13.92 -12.05
N ALA A 197 -10.13 14.94 -11.56
CA ALA A 197 -10.11 15.25 -10.14
C ALA A 197 -11.50 15.68 -9.61
N ASP A 198 -12.26 16.45 -10.38
CA ASP A 198 -13.62 16.88 -10.04
C ASP A 198 -14.56 15.68 -9.91
N ARG A 199 -14.52 14.75 -10.88
CA ARG A 199 -15.35 13.53 -10.86
C ARG A 199 -15.04 12.63 -9.69
N VAL A 200 -13.76 12.48 -9.34
CA VAL A 200 -13.37 11.72 -8.17
C VAL A 200 -13.78 12.42 -6.87
N ALA A 201 -13.70 13.76 -6.82
CA ALA A 201 -14.07 14.54 -5.64
C ALA A 201 -15.58 14.56 -5.34
N GLU A 202 -16.43 14.18 -6.31
CA GLU A 202 -17.88 13.97 -6.13
C GLU A 202 -18.20 12.73 -5.26
N GLU A 203 -17.25 11.81 -5.11
CA GLU A 203 -17.44 10.56 -4.38
C GLU A 203 -17.19 10.70 -2.87
N PRO A 204 -17.93 9.97 -2.02
CA PRO A 204 -17.70 9.98 -0.57
C PRO A 204 -16.27 9.56 -0.21
N SER A 205 -15.59 10.36 0.61
CA SER A 205 -14.15 10.26 0.85
C SER A 205 -13.76 10.06 2.32
N ASP A 206 -14.70 9.66 3.18
CA ASP A 206 -14.45 9.42 4.61
C ASP A 206 -14.15 7.94 4.92
N TYR A 207 -13.31 7.29 4.12
CA TYR A 207 -12.90 5.89 4.32
C TYR A 207 -11.38 5.77 4.44
N LEU A 208 -10.91 4.74 5.16
CA LEU A 208 -9.48 4.56 5.35
C LEU A 208 -8.83 3.96 4.11
N LEU A 209 -7.94 4.70 3.48
CA LEU A 209 -7.12 4.23 2.36
C LEU A 209 -5.81 3.65 2.83
N HIS A 210 -5.39 2.54 2.23
CA HIS A 210 -4.05 2.01 2.31
C HIS A 210 -3.08 2.75 1.39
N ARG A 211 -3.57 3.20 0.22
CA ARG A 211 -2.86 3.85 -0.91
C ARG A 211 -2.17 2.86 -1.87
N ASP A 212 -1.48 1.88 -1.31
CA ASP A 212 -0.73 0.90 -2.10
C ASP A 212 -1.28 -0.53 -1.87
N PHE A 213 -2.61 -0.70 -1.87
CA PHE A 213 -3.27 -2.00 -1.65
C PHE A 213 -3.09 -2.94 -2.86
N GLN A 214 -1.88 -3.47 -3.01
CA GLN A 214 -1.45 -4.25 -4.16
C GLN A 214 -0.86 -5.60 -3.72
N SER A 215 -0.67 -6.53 -4.66
CA SER A 215 -0.20 -7.89 -4.38
C SER A 215 1.16 -7.98 -3.66
N ARG A 216 2.00 -6.94 -3.76
CA ARG A 216 3.28 -6.84 -3.05
C ARG A 216 3.16 -6.39 -1.59
N ASN A 217 2.01 -5.83 -1.20
CA ASN A 217 1.71 -5.36 0.15
C ASN A 217 0.68 -6.25 0.88
N LEU A 218 0.42 -7.43 0.32
CA LEU A 218 -0.45 -8.46 0.89
C LEU A 218 0.38 -9.73 1.13
N MET A 219 0.40 -10.20 2.37
CA MET A 219 1.11 -11.41 2.79
C MET A 219 0.14 -12.57 3.05
N VAL A 220 0.51 -13.76 2.61
CA VAL A 220 -0.18 -15.01 2.97
C VAL A 220 0.47 -15.55 4.23
N HIS A 221 -0.31 -15.59 5.33
CA HIS A 221 0.15 -16.13 6.61
C HIS A 221 -0.95 -16.95 7.25
N GLN A 222 -0.63 -18.20 7.60
CA GLN A 222 -1.57 -19.15 8.22
C GLN A 222 -2.89 -19.29 7.45
N GLY A 223 -2.81 -19.35 6.11
CA GLY A 223 -3.98 -19.54 5.24
C GLY A 223 -4.88 -18.32 5.09
N ARG A 224 -4.41 -17.13 5.45
CA ARG A 224 -5.15 -15.85 5.38
C ARG A 224 -4.28 -14.75 4.81
N LEU A 225 -4.92 -13.70 4.30
CA LEU A 225 -4.24 -12.48 3.87
C LEU A 225 -4.07 -11.48 5.01
N TRP A 226 -2.91 -10.82 4.99
CA TRP A 226 -2.53 -9.78 5.93
C TRP A 226 -1.94 -8.58 5.18
N VAL A 227 -2.31 -7.37 5.62
CA VAL A 227 -1.89 -6.10 5.02
C VAL A 227 -0.62 -5.60 5.70
N ILE A 228 0.36 -5.19 4.90
CA ILE A 228 1.60 -4.54 5.35
C ILE A 228 1.79 -3.20 4.62
N ASP A 229 2.71 -2.37 5.10
CA ASP A 229 3.05 -1.07 4.48
C ASP A 229 1.93 0.00 4.53
N PHE A 230 1.10 -0.04 5.58
CA PHE A 230 -0.05 0.85 5.78
C PHE A 230 0.28 2.21 6.42
N GLN A 231 1.55 2.56 6.65
CA GLN A 231 1.92 3.83 7.29
C GLN A 231 1.60 5.08 6.44
N GLY A 232 1.38 4.88 5.13
CA GLY A 232 0.90 5.92 4.21
C GLY A 232 -0.60 6.18 4.26
N ALA A 233 -1.33 5.46 5.13
CA ALA A 233 -2.79 5.50 5.17
C ALA A 233 -3.34 6.89 5.49
N ARG A 234 -4.50 7.19 4.91
CA ARG A 234 -5.18 8.48 4.94
C ARG A 234 -6.67 8.29 4.66
N LEU A 235 -7.47 9.33 4.80
CA LEU A 235 -8.88 9.27 4.43
C LEU A 235 -9.07 9.54 2.95
N GLY A 236 -10.00 8.84 2.29
CA GLY A 236 -10.31 9.05 0.89
C GLY A 236 -11.41 8.13 0.34
N PRO A 237 -11.65 8.18 -0.98
CA PRO A 237 -12.72 7.43 -1.64
C PRO A 237 -12.40 5.93 -1.76
N LEU A 238 -13.41 5.09 -1.49
CA LEU A 238 -13.33 3.62 -1.52
C LEU A 238 -12.67 3.05 -2.78
N ALA A 239 -12.95 3.65 -3.94
CA ALA A 239 -12.48 3.18 -5.23
C ALA A 239 -10.95 3.22 -5.38
N TYR A 240 -10.23 4.04 -4.60
CA TYR A 240 -8.78 4.24 -4.78
C TYR A 240 -7.98 2.95 -4.60
N ASP A 241 -8.16 2.27 -3.47
CA ASP A 241 -7.45 1.02 -3.20
C ASP A 241 -7.99 -0.15 -4.01
N LEU A 242 -9.28 -0.13 -4.37
CA LEU A 242 -9.83 -1.12 -5.29
C LEU A 242 -9.15 -0.99 -6.65
N ALA A 243 -8.97 0.22 -7.16
CA ALA A 243 -8.24 0.46 -8.41
C ALA A 243 -6.77 0.04 -8.27
N ALA A 244 -6.13 0.29 -7.12
CA ALA A 244 -4.76 -0.18 -6.87
C ALA A 244 -4.64 -1.71 -6.97
N LEU A 245 -5.64 -2.45 -6.47
CA LEU A 245 -5.69 -3.91 -6.49
C LEU A 245 -6.02 -4.47 -7.88
N LEU A 246 -7.06 -3.94 -8.53
CA LEU A 246 -7.57 -4.47 -9.80
C LEU A 246 -6.66 -4.13 -10.98
N LEU A 247 -6.03 -2.95 -10.94
CA LEU A 247 -5.09 -2.49 -11.97
C LEU A 247 -3.64 -2.82 -11.63
N ASP A 248 -3.40 -3.76 -10.71
CA ASP A 248 -2.07 -4.10 -10.22
C ASP A 248 -1.16 -4.53 -11.40
N PRO A 249 -0.18 -3.67 -11.77
CA PRO A 249 0.66 -3.91 -12.94
C PRO A 249 1.68 -5.04 -12.71
N TYR A 250 1.88 -5.48 -11.46
CA TYR A 250 2.76 -6.59 -11.13
C TYR A 250 2.22 -7.95 -11.55
N VAL A 251 0.89 -8.06 -11.70
CA VAL A 251 0.21 -9.35 -11.92
C VAL A 251 -0.69 -9.38 -13.15
N SER A 252 -1.13 -8.21 -13.67
CA SER A 252 -1.96 -8.08 -14.88
C SER A 252 -3.19 -8.99 -14.88
N LEU A 253 -4.16 -8.71 -13.98
CA LEU A 253 -5.45 -9.41 -13.96
C LEU A 253 -6.23 -9.19 -15.26
N THR A 254 -6.90 -10.23 -15.76
CA THR A 254 -7.76 -10.11 -16.96
C THR A 254 -9.01 -9.30 -16.66
N SER A 255 -9.68 -8.76 -17.70
CA SER A 255 -10.91 -8.00 -17.54
C SER A 255 -12.01 -8.80 -16.83
N ASP A 256 -12.14 -10.10 -17.11
CA ASP A 256 -13.10 -10.99 -16.45
C ASP A 256 -12.79 -11.15 -14.95
N GLN A 257 -11.50 -11.30 -14.60
CA GLN A 257 -11.06 -11.37 -13.20
C GLN A 257 -11.33 -10.05 -12.47
N GLN A 258 -11.06 -8.91 -13.11
CA GLN A 258 -11.35 -7.59 -12.54
C GLN A 258 -12.85 -7.39 -12.31
N GLY A 259 -13.71 -7.83 -13.24
CA GLY A 259 -15.16 -7.81 -13.11
C GLY A 259 -15.65 -8.67 -11.93
N GLU A 260 -15.16 -9.90 -11.83
CA GLU A 260 -15.50 -10.81 -10.72
C GLU A 260 -15.13 -10.20 -9.36
N LEU A 261 -13.94 -9.60 -9.26
CA LEU A 261 -13.46 -8.99 -8.02
C LEU A 261 -14.18 -7.67 -7.68
N MET A 262 -14.56 -6.88 -8.69
CA MET A 262 -15.43 -5.72 -8.51
C MET A 262 -16.76 -6.13 -7.89
N ASP A 263 -17.41 -7.16 -8.44
CA ASP A 263 -18.68 -7.64 -7.90
C ASP A 263 -18.52 -8.20 -6.48
N GLY A 264 -17.46 -8.97 -6.23
CA GLY A 264 -17.14 -9.48 -4.89
C GLY A 264 -16.86 -8.37 -3.88
N TYR A 265 -16.20 -7.29 -4.28
CA TYR A 265 -16.00 -6.12 -3.44
C TYR A 265 -17.32 -5.42 -3.12
N LEU A 266 -18.16 -5.18 -4.14
CA LEU A 266 -19.45 -4.52 -3.99
C LEU A 266 -20.41 -5.32 -3.09
N ASP A 267 -20.36 -6.64 -3.17
CA ASP A 267 -21.12 -7.54 -2.29
C ASP A 267 -20.65 -7.43 -0.83
N GLU A 268 -19.34 -7.43 -0.59
CA GLU A 268 -18.80 -7.31 0.76
C GLU A 268 -19.02 -5.91 1.36
N ILE A 269 -18.71 -4.84 0.62
CA ILE A 269 -18.84 -3.46 1.13
C ILE A 269 -20.30 -3.11 1.45
N GLY A 270 -21.25 -3.67 0.68
CA GLY A 270 -22.69 -3.55 0.91
C GLY A 270 -23.16 -4.13 2.25
N ARG A 271 -22.35 -4.97 2.91
CA ARG A 271 -22.63 -5.50 4.26
C ARG A 271 -22.33 -4.48 5.35
N TYR A 272 -21.50 -3.47 5.07
CA TYR A 272 -21.10 -2.44 6.04
C TYR A 272 -21.81 -1.11 5.83
N ILE A 273 -22.06 -0.74 4.56
CA ILE A 273 -22.65 0.55 4.19
C ILE A 273 -23.64 0.39 3.03
N SER A 274 -24.60 1.32 2.93
CA SER A 274 -25.46 1.43 1.75
C SER A 274 -24.72 2.14 0.62
N LEU A 275 -24.71 1.53 -0.57
CA LEU A 275 -24.01 2.05 -1.75
C LEU A 275 -24.86 1.79 -3.01
N ASP A 276 -24.93 2.77 -3.90
CA ASP A 276 -25.43 2.56 -5.26
C ASP A 276 -24.33 1.94 -6.11
N ARG A 277 -24.50 0.67 -6.49
CA ARG A 277 -23.51 -0.08 -7.28
C ARG A 277 -23.25 0.58 -8.64
N ALA A 278 -24.29 1.04 -9.33
CA ALA A 278 -24.14 1.61 -10.66
C ALA A 278 -23.37 2.93 -10.59
N ARG A 279 -23.70 3.77 -9.60
CA ARG A 279 -22.94 5.00 -9.33
C ARG A 279 -21.49 4.70 -8.97
N PHE A 280 -21.24 3.72 -8.10
CA PHE A 280 -19.88 3.35 -7.70
C PHE A 280 -19.04 2.90 -8.89
N VAL A 281 -19.58 2.05 -9.77
CA VAL A 281 -18.86 1.58 -10.97
C VAL A 281 -18.55 2.74 -11.92
N ALA A 282 -19.48 3.70 -12.07
CA ALA A 282 -19.23 4.91 -12.85
C ALA A 282 -18.15 5.80 -12.22
N GLY A 283 -18.16 5.98 -10.89
CA GLY A 283 -17.12 6.73 -10.17
C GLY A 283 -15.75 6.05 -10.19
N TYR A 284 -15.74 4.71 -10.10
CA TYR A 284 -14.54 3.88 -10.17
C TYR A 284 -13.78 4.10 -11.47
N TYR A 285 -14.47 4.31 -12.59
CA TYR A 285 -13.83 4.59 -13.88
C TYR A 285 -12.85 5.77 -13.82
N TYR A 286 -13.28 6.91 -13.25
CA TYR A 286 -12.43 8.10 -13.13
C TYR A 286 -11.29 7.89 -12.13
N MET A 287 -11.57 7.17 -11.04
CA MET A 287 -10.54 6.78 -10.08
C MET A 287 -9.48 5.87 -10.72
N ALA A 288 -9.90 4.92 -11.54
CA ALA A 288 -9.02 3.99 -12.25
C ALA A 288 -8.07 4.74 -13.18
N LEU A 289 -8.56 5.73 -13.94
CA LEU A 289 -7.71 6.63 -14.73
C LEU A 289 -6.72 7.38 -13.84
N GLN A 290 -7.19 8.04 -12.78
CA GLN A 290 -6.36 8.82 -11.88
C GLN A 290 -5.23 7.97 -11.26
N ARG A 291 -5.59 6.80 -10.74
CA ARG A 291 -4.65 5.86 -10.12
C ARG A 291 -3.64 5.33 -11.12
N ASN A 292 -4.06 5.04 -12.36
CA ASN A 292 -3.16 4.53 -13.39
C ASN A 292 -2.14 5.60 -13.85
N LEU A 293 -2.54 6.87 -13.95
CA LEU A 293 -1.61 7.99 -14.17
C LEU A 293 -0.55 8.03 -13.08
N GLN A 294 -0.94 7.87 -11.81
CA GLN A 294 0.02 7.84 -10.70
C GLN A 294 0.98 6.65 -10.79
N ILE A 295 0.51 5.46 -11.18
CA ILE A 295 1.37 4.28 -11.38
C ILE A 295 2.47 4.60 -12.40
N LEU A 296 2.09 5.15 -13.55
CA LEU A 296 3.03 5.53 -14.60
C LEU A 296 4.02 6.58 -14.10
N GLY A 297 3.55 7.62 -13.40
CA GLY A 297 4.41 8.61 -12.74
C GLY A 297 5.41 7.98 -11.77
N ALA A 298 4.95 7.07 -10.92
CA ALA A 298 5.78 6.36 -9.95
C ALA A 298 6.85 5.50 -10.61
N PHE A 299 6.49 4.70 -11.63
CA PHE A 299 7.47 3.89 -12.34
C PHE A 299 8.46 4.71 -13.16
N GLY A 300 8.01 5.82 -13.77
CA GLY A 300 8.89 6.78 -14.41
C GLY A 300 9.94 7.32 -13.44
N TYR A 301 9.51 7.83 -12.28
CA TYR A 301 10.41 8.32 -11.23
C TYR A 301 11.34 7.24 -10.67
N LEU A 302 10.80 6.05 -10.37
CA LEU A 302 11.59 4.96 -9.81
C LEU A 302 12.67 4.49 -10.77
N THR A 303 12.35 4.46 -12.07
CA THR A 303 13.29 4.04 -13.11
C THR A 303 14.39 5.08 -13.34
N THR A 304 14.04 6.37 -13.47
CA THR A 304 14.99 7.41 -13.88
C THR A 304 15.70 8.09 -12.72
N VAL A 305 15.00 8.40 -11.62
CA VAL A 305 15.55 9.20 -10.51
C VAL A 305 16.09 8.30 -9.40
N ARG A 306 15.39 7.19 -9.12
CA ARG A 306 15.79 6.25 -8.06
C ARG A 306 16.70 5.13 -8.57
N ASN A 307 17.01 5.10 -9.86
CA ASN A 307 17.87 4.10 -10.50
C ASN A 307 17.43 2.65 -10.19
N LYS A 308 16.12 2.39 -10.26
CA LYS A 308 15.53 1.05 -10.08
C LYS A 308 14.99 0.55 -11.41
N PRO A 309 15.86 0.05 -12.32
CA PRO A 309 15.49 -0.22 -13.71
C PRO A 309 14.43 -1.32 -13.85
N PHE A 310 14.30 -2.23 -12.89
CA PHE A 310 13.28 -3.29 -12.93
C PHE A 310 11.84 -2.75 -12.96
N PHE A 311 11.58 -1.52 -12.48
CA PHE A 311 10.23 -0.94 -12.57
C PHE A 311 9.82 -0.60 -14.01
N ARG A 312 10.79 -0.52 -14.93
CA ARG A 312 10.53 -0.35 -16.36
C ARG A 312 9.64 -1.45 -16.91
N ASP A 313 9.78 -2.67 -16.42
CA ASP A 313 9.06 -3.84 -16.93
C ASP A 313 7.55 -3.76 -16.62
N TYR A 314 7.15 -2.92 -15.66
CA TYR A 314 5.74 -2.70 -15.30
C TYR A 314 5.12 -1.46 -15.98
N ILE A 315 5.89 -0.70 -16.76
CA ILE A 315 5.38 0.42 -17.55
C ILE A 315 4.46 -0.07 -18.70
N PRO A 316 4.83 -1.07 -19.53
CA PRO A 316 3.96 -1.53 -20.62
C PRO A 316 2.60 -2.05 -20.15
N PRO A 317 2.48 -2.88 -19.09
CA PRO A 317 1.18 -3.27 -18.54
C PRO A 317 0.33 -2.07 -18.07
N ALA A 318 0.96 -1.09 -17.41
CA ALA A 318 0.26 0.12 -16.97
C ALA A 318 -0.24 0.97 -18.16
N LEU A 319 0.55 1.08 -19.24
CA LEU A 319 0.14 1.75 -20.48
C LEU A 319 -1.00 1.01 -21.20
N HIS A 320 -0.97 -0.33 -21.22
CA HIS A 320 -2.07 -1.12 -21.78
C HIS A 320 -3.37 -0.86 -21.00
N THR A 321 -3.28 -0.85 -19.67
CA THR A 321 -4.41 -0.49 -18.80
C THR A 321 -4.94 0.92 -19.10
N LEU A 322 -4.05 1.91 -19.26
CA LEU A 322 -4.45 3.28 -19.63
C LEU A 322 -5.19 3.29 -20.98
N HIS A 323 -4.64 2.59 -21.97
CA HIS A 323 -5.24 2.49 -23.30
C HIS A 323 -6.63 1.84 -23.26
N ASP A 324 -6.81 0.78 -22.48
CA ASP A 324 -8.10 0.11 -22.32
C ASP A 324 -9.12 1.02 -21.65
N LEU A 325 -8.72 1.74 -20.59
CA LEU A 325 -9.57 2.73 -19.92
C LEU A 325 -9.99 3.86 -20.87
N LEU A 326 -9.07 4.38 -21.69
CA LEU A 326 -9.35 5.43 -22.67
C LEU A 326 -10.22 4.95 -23.85
N SER A 327 -10.18 3.65 -24.16
CA SER A 327 -10.97 3.05 -25.25
C SER A 327 -12.46 2.89 -24.90
N GLN A 328 -12.80 2.91 -23.61
CA GLN A 328 -14.19 2.90 -23.12
C GLN A 328 -14.96 4.16 -23.55
N PRO A 329 -16.31 4.14 -23.63
CA PRO A 329 -17.11 5.28 -24.10
C PRO A 329 -16.78 6.58 -23.37
N ASP A 330 -16.62 6.49 -22.04
CA ASP A 330 -16.28 7.59 -21.15
C ASP A 330 -14.82 8.06 -21.30
N GLY A 331 -13.94 7.26 -21.90
CA GLY A 331 -12.52 7.58 -22.11
C GLY A 331 -12.27 8.40 -23.35
N ARG A 332 -13.11 8.23 -24.37
CA ARG A 332 -13.00 8.92 -25.67
C ARG A 332 -13.20 10.43 -25.59
N ARG A 333 -13.57 10.97 -24.43
CA ARG A 333 -13.62 12.41 -24.18
C ARG A 333 -12.25 13.00 -23.84
N PHE A 334 -11.29 12.16 -23.47
CA PHE A 334 -9.92 12.53 -23.16
C PHE A 334 -9.04 12.32 -24.41
N PRO A 335 -7.99 13.15 -24.60
CA PRO A 335 -7.16 13.15 -25.80
C PRO A 335 -6.21 11.96 -25.91
#